data_AF-A0A842R489-F1
#
_entry.id   AF-A0A842R489-F1
#
_cell.length_a   1.000
_cell.length_b   1.000
_cell.length_c   1.000
_cell.angle_alpha   90.00
_cell.angle_beta   90.00
_cell.angle_gamma   90.00
#
_symmetry.space_group_name_H-M   'P 1'
#
loop_
_entity.id
_entity.type
_entity.pdbx_description
1 polymer ?
#
loop_
_entity_poly.entity_id
_entity_poly.type
_entity_poly.pdbx_seq_one_letter_code
_entity_poly.pdbx_strand_id
1 'polypeptide(L)'
;MNKHMKRRFYASLILLQVFLGFAVFFTVNGLIGFAAAQETPDNFDYFNSPTTGMLAISAALAISSAVIGSAWALKTVGTAAISSLSDEGEGFFKAFLVVALCEALAVYGLIVAILLWINIPVPP
;
A
#
# COMPACT_ATOMS: atom_id res chain seq x y z
N MET A 1 -37.25 21.41 0.91
CA MET A 1 -35.86 20.89 0.71
C MET A 1 -35.18 21.68 -0.42
N ASN A 2 -34.24 22.56 -0.07
CA ASN A 2 -33.64 23.56 -0.97
C ASN A 2 -32.99 22.94 -2.22
N LYS A 3 -33.17 23.59 -3.38
CA LYS A 3 -32.62 23.17 -4.69
C LYS A 3 -31.10 22.93 -4.65
N HIS A 4 -30.39 23.71 -3.83
CA HIS A 4 -28.95 23.54 -3.57
C HIS A 4 -28.58 22.25 -2.82
N MET A 5 -29.42 21.80 -1.89
CA MET A 5 -29.16 20.59 -1.09
C MET A 5 -29.41 19.33 -1.92
N LYS A 6 -30.42 19.34 -2.79
CA LYS A 6 -30.66 18.24 -3.74
C LYS A 6 -29.51 18.09 -4.74
N ARG A 7 -28.95 19.19 -5.27
CA ARG A 7 -27.82 19.14 -6.22
C ARG A 7 -26.54 18.57 -5.58
N ARG A 8 -26.25 18.93 -4.32
CA ARG A 8 -25.11 18.36 -3.56
C ARG A 8 -25.33 16.87 -3.27
N PHE A 9 -26.57 16.49 -2.90
CA PHE A 9 -26.93 15.11 -2.65
C PHE A 9 -26.83 14.23 -3.91
N TYR A 10 -27.40 14.66 -5.04
CA TYR A 10 -27.28 13.93 -6.31
C TYR A 10 -25.84 13.90 -6.84
N ALA A 11 -25.04 14.96 -6.61
CA ALA A 11 -23.62 14.94 -6.96
C ALA A 11 -22.83 13.89 -6.16
N SER A 12 -23.07 13.77 -4.85
CA SER A 12 -22.49 12.70 -4.02
C SER A 12 -22.94 11.30 -4.47
N LEU A 13 -24.21 11.15 -4.87
CA LEU A 13 -24.78 9.88 -5.33
C LEU A 13 -24.18 9.43 -6.68
N ILE A 14 -23.97 10.38 -7.61
CA ILE A 14 -23.29 10.11 -8.89
C ILE A 14 -21.80 9.81 -8.66
N LEU A 15 -21.11 10.58 -7.81
CA LEU A 15 -19.71 10.33 -7.47
C LEU A 15 -19.52 8.94 -6.86
N LEU A 16 -20.40 8.55 -5.95
CA LEU A 16 -20.41 7.23 -5.33
C LEU A 16 -20.67 6.13 -6.36
N GLN A 17 -21.58 6.34 -7.32
CA GLN A 17 -21.85 5.37 -8.37
C GLN A 17 -20.68 5.19 -9.35
N VAL A 18 -19.97 6.27 -9.68
CA VAL A 18 -18.76 6.20 -10.52
C VAL A 18 -17.65 5.46 -9.78
N PHE A 19 -17.46 5.74 -8.49
CA PHE A 19 -16.49 5.03 -7.65
C PHE A 19 -16.82 3.53 -7.54
N LEU A 20 -18.09 3.17 -7.28
CA LEU A 20 -18.53 1.77 -7.24
C LEU A 20 -18.34 1.08 -8.59
N GLY A 21 -18.72 1.73 -9.69
CA GLY A 21 -18.57 1.17 -11.03
C GLY A 21 -17.11 0.89 -11.38
N PHE A 22 -16.21 1.82 -11.07
CA PHE A 22 -14.77 1.64 -11.24
C PHE A 22 -14.22 0.52 -10.36
N ALA A 23 -14.63 0.47 -9.08
CA ALA A 23 -14.20 -0.58 -8.15
C ALA A 23 -14.65 -1.98 -8.61
N VAL A 24 -15.89 -2.13 -9.08
CA VAL A 24 -16.41 -3.41 -9.60
C VAL A 24 -15.70 -3.80 -10.88
N PHE A 25 -15.49 -2.87 -11.82
CA PHE A 25 -14.77 -3.16 -13.05
C PHE A 25 -13.33 -3.63 -12.77
N PHE A 26 -12.62 -2.94 -11.88
CA PHE A 26 -11.26 -3.31 -11.51
C PHE A 26 -11.21 -4.66 -10.76
N THR A 27 -12.15 -4.91 -9.84
CA THR A 27 -12.18 -6.17 -9.07
C THR A 27 -12.54 -7.38 -9.94
N VAL A 28 -13.49 -7.25 -10.88
CA VAL A 28 -13.90 -8.36 -11.75
C VAL A 28 -12.79 -8.73 -12.71
N ASN A 29 -12.18 -7.74 -13.40
CA ASN A 29 -11.05 -8.01 -14.30
C ASN A 29 -9.82 -8.50 -13.53
N GLY A 30 -9.55 -7.92 -12.35
CA GLY A 30 -8.49 -8.37 -11.46
C GLY A 30 -8.68 -9.83 -11.04
N LEU A 31 -9.87 -10.21 -10.59
CA LEU A 31 -10.18 -11.56 -10.13
C LEU A 31 -10.05 -12.62 -11.23
N ILE A 32 -10.48 -12.30 -12.45
CA ILE A 32 -10.30 -13.19 -13.62
C ILE A 32 -8.80 -13.38 -13.92
N GLY A 33 -8.00 -12.31 -13.83
CA GLY A 33 -6.54 -12.38 -13.97
C GLY A 33 -5.85 -13.19 -12.87
N PHE A 34 -6.29 -13.04 -11.60
CA PHE A 34 -5.78 -13.82 -10.47
C PHE A 34 -6.13 -15.31 -10.60
N ALA A 35 -7.34 -15.65 -11.07
CA ALA A 35 -7.76 -17.02 -11.28
C ALA A 35 -6.96 -17.71 -12.41
N ALA A 36 -6.72 -16.99 -13.52
CA ALA A 36 -5.90 -17.51 -14.62
C ALA A 36 -4.41 -17.66 -14.24
N ALA A 37 -3.91 -16.82 -13.34
CA ALA A 37 -2.54 -16.91 -12.82
C ALA A 37 -2.32 -18.06 -11.81
N GLN A 38 -3.39 -18.75 -11.37
CA GLN A 38 -3.32 -19.88 -10.44
C GLN A 38 -3.04 -21.23 -11.13
N GLU A 39 -2.99 -21.26 -12.46
CA GLU A 39 -2.53 -22.43 -13.20
C GLU A 39 -1.02 -22.57 -13.01
N THR A 40 -0.58 -23.59 -12.27
CA THR A 40 0.83 -24.02 -12.18
C THR A 40 1.28 -24.55 -13.54
N PRO A 41 2.09 -23.83 -14.32
CA PRO A 41 2.60 -24.35 -15.58
C PRO A 41 3.83 -25.20 -15.24
N ASP A 42 3.84 -26.46 -15.68
CA ASP A 42 4.94 -27.42 -15.52
C ASP A 42 6.28 -26.96 -16.13
N ASN A 43 6.32 -25.81 -16.79
CA ASN A 43 7.53 -25.11 -17.19
C ASN A 43 7.32 -23.60 -17.00
N PHE A 44 7.94 -23.04 -15.97
CA PHE A 44 7.95 -21.60 -15.80
C PHE A 44 8.88 -20.97 -16.85
N ASP A 45 8.30 -20.48 -17.94
CA ASP A 45 8.97 -19.55 -18.85
C ASP A 45 9.00 -18.15 -18.20
N TYR A 46 9.69 -18.13 -17.06
CA TYR A 46 9.81 -17.05 -16.10
C TYR A 46 10.51 -15.82 -16.70
N PHE A 47 11.20 -16.02 -17.83
CA PHE A 47 11.96 -14.98 -18.51
C PHE A 47 11.10 -14.10 -19.44
N ASN A 48 9.97 -14.61 -19.94
CA ASN A 48 9.14 -13.92 -20.93
C ASN A 48 7.63 -14.02 -20.63
N SER A 49 7.30 -14.20 -19.35
CA SER A 49 5.92 -14.28 -18.90
C SER A 49 5.47 -12.93 -18.34
N PRO A 50 4.23 -12.47 -18.65
CA PRO A 50 3.59 -11.31 -18.00
C PRO A 50 3.63 -11.35 -16.47
N THR A 51 3.80 -12.56 -15.90
CA THR A 51 3.98 -12.79 -14.47
C THR A 51 5.19 -12.05 -13.90
N THR A 52 6.35 -12.06 -14.56
CA THR A 52 7.56 -11.36 -14.07
C THR A 52 7.37 -9.85 -14.01
N GLY A 53 6.71 -9.26 -15.02
CA GLY A 53 6.33 -7.85 -14.98
C GLY A 53 5.34 -7.53 -13.85
N MET A 54 4.39 -8.44 -13.60
CA MET A 54 3.43 -8.31 -12.49
C MET A 54 4.12 -8.39 -11.13
N LEU A 55 5.11 -9.28 -10.94
CA LEU A 55 5.91 -9.38 -9.72
C LEU A 55 6.74 -8.11 -9.46
N ALA A 56 7.31 -7.51 -10.50
CA ALA A 56 8.06 -6.25 -10.36
C ALA A 56 7.14 -5.08 -9.94
N ILE A 57 5.94 -4.99 -10.54
CA ILE A 57 4.95 -3.96 -10.19
C ILE A 57 4.42 -4.17 -8.77
N SER A 58 4.15 -5.42 -8.37
CA SER A 58 3.67 -5.72 -7.02
C SER A 58 4.73 -5.42 -5.96
N ALA A 59 6.01 -5.68 -6.23
CA ALA A 59 7.12 -5.28 -5.35
C ALA A 59 7.18 -3.75 -5.17
N ALA A 60 7.05 -2.98 -6.25
CA ALA A 60 7.06 -1.51 -6.19
C ALA A 60 5.84 -0.94 -5.42
N LEU A 61 4.66 -1.55 -5.57
CA LEU A 61 3.46 -1.15 -4.84
C LEU A 61 3.52 -1.50 -3.35
N ALA A 62 4.09 -2.67 -3.00
CA ALA A 62 4.22 -3.12 -1.63
C ALA A 62 5.05 -2.13 -0.80
N ILE A 63 6.23 -1.72 -1.28
CA ILE A 63 7.06 -0.74 -0.58
C ILE A 63 6.43 0.66 -0.57
N SER A 64 5.89 1.12 -1.71
CA SER A 64 5.38 2.48 -1.84
C SER A 64 4.18 2.73 -0.90
N SER A 65 3.25 1.78 -0.82
CA SER A 65 2.08 1.90 0.07
C SER A 65 2.46 1.87 1.56
N ALA A 66 3.41 1.01 1.94
CA ALA A 66 3.91 0.94 3.31
C ALA A 66 4.66 2.22 3.73
N VAL A 67 5.51 2.77 2.86
CA VAL A 67 6.27 4.00 3.13
C VAL A 67 5.33 5.20 3.26
N ILE A 68 4.29 5.30 2.43
CA ILE A 68 3.29 6.38 2.55
C ILE A 68 2.55 6.29 3.90
N GLY A 69 2.15 5.08 4.33
CA GLY A 69 1.50 4.87 5.61
C GLY A 69 2.40 5.23 6.79
N SER A 70 3.67 4.79 6.76
CA SER A 70 4.68 5.12 7.77
C SER A 70 4.98 6.62 7.80
N ALA A 71 5.18 7.28 6.66
CA ALA A 71 5.43 8.71 6.59
C ALA A 71 4.27 9.54 7.18
N TRP A 72 3.03 9.10 6.97
CA TRP A 72 1.87 9.80 7.51
C TRP A 72 1.79 9.70 9.03
N ALA A 73 2.10 8.53 9.60
CA ALA A 73 2.18 8.35 11.04
C ALA A 73 3.40 9.07 11.64
N LEU A 74 4.54 9.11 10.93
CA LEU A 74 5.75 9.78 11.40
C LEU A 74 5.59 11.30 11.45
N LYS A 75 4.78 11.90 10.56
CA LYS A 75 4.51 13.34 10.55
C LYS A 75 4.07 13.88 11.91
N THR A 76 3.19 13.16 12.61
CA THR A 76 2.64 13.59 13.90
C THR A 76 3.44 13.05 15.08
N VAL A 77 3.84 11.79 15.02
CA VAL A 77 4.61 11.12 16.07
C VAL A 77 6.00 11.73 16.21
N GLY A 78 6.66 12.07 15.10
CA GLY A 78 8.01 12.66 15.12
C GLY A 78 8.04 14.02 15.84
N THR A 79 7.07 14.89 15.56
CA THR A 79 6.97 16.19 16.24
C THR A 79 6.65 16.05 17.72
N ALA A 80 5.76 15.11 18.08
CA ALA A 80 5.42 14.83 19.47
C ALA A 80 6.59 14.20 20.24
N ALA A 81 7.34 13.32 19.60
CA ALA A 81 8.53 12.71 20.17
C ALA A 81 9.58 13.78 20.51
N ILE A 82 9.93 14.65 19.55
CA ILE A 82 10.93 15.72 19.77
C ILE A 82 10.48 16.68 20.88
N SER A 83 9.19 17.05 20.94
CA SER A 83 8.66 17.90 22.01
C SER A 83 8.68 17.21 23.38
N SER A 84 8.49 15.89 23.44
CA SER A 84 8.60 15.14 24.69
C SER A 84 10.04 15.09 25.22
N LEU A 85 11.04 15.18 24.33
CA LEU A 85 12.45 15.18 24.71
C LEU A 85 12.88 16.50 25.35
N SER A 86 12.17 17.61 25.11
CA SER A 86 12.50 18.91 25.70
C SER A 86 12.02 19.07 27.14
N ASP A 87 10.94 18.38 27.52
CA ASP A 87 10.29 18.58 28.82
C ASP A 87 10.84 17.63 29.91
N GLU A 88 11.01 16.33 29.63
CA GLU A 88 11.46 15.35 30.64
C GLU A 88 12.28 14.21 30.00
N GLY A 89 13.52 14.02 30.46
CA GLY A 89 14.43 12.98 29.92
C GLY A 89 13.97 11.54 30.15
N GLU A 90 13.08 11.29 31.12
CA GLU A 90 12.52 9.96 31.40
C GLU A 90 11.53 9.48 30.31
N GLY A 91 10.97 10.41 29.52
CA GLY A 91 10.07 10.10 28.41
C GLY A 91 10.78 9.63 27.13
N PHE A 92 12.12 9.77 27.04
CA PHE A 92 12.89 9.53 25.82
C PHE A 92 12.65 8.14 25.22
N PHE A 93 12.72 7.08 26.03
CA PHE A 93 12.58 5.73 25.51
C PHE A 93 11.17 5.44 25.01
N LYS A 94 10.14 5.99 25.64
CA LYS A 94 8.75 5.86 25.19
C LYS A 94 8.53 6.58 23.86
N ALA A 95 9.03 7.80 23.73
CA ALA A 95 8.98 8.56 22.48
C ALA A 95 9.74 7.85 21.35
N PHE A 96 10.94 7.35 21.63
CA PHE A 96 11.75 6.58 20.69
C PHE A 96 11.06 5.28 20.25
N LEU A 97 10.46 4.54 21.18
CA LEU A 97 9.75 3.30 20.87
C LEU A 97 8.59 3.52 19.88
N VAL A 98 7.79 4.59 20.07
CA VAL A 98 6.65 4.88 19.18
C VAL A 98 7.13 5.30 17.78
N VAL A 99 8.22 6.06 17.68
CA VAL A 99 8.88 6.38 16.41
C VAL A 99 9.40 5.11 15.72
N ALA A 100 10.08 4.24 16.46
CA ALA A 100 10.61 2.98 15.94
C ALA A 100 9.50 2.02 15.46
N LEU A 101 8.35 1.98 16.13
CA LEU A 101 7.19 1.23 15.63
C LEU A 101 6.64 1.79 14.32
N CYS A 102 6.69 3.11 14.15
CA CYS A 102 6.29 3.76 12.91
C CYS A 102 7.25 3.43 11.76
N GLU A 103 8.56 3.42 12.01
CA GLU A 103 9.57 3.02 11.03
C GLU A 103 9.52 1.52 10.71
N ALA A 104 9.23 0.67 11.70
CA ALA A 104 9.09 -0.77 11.49
C ALA A 104 8.04 -1.09 10.40
N LEU A 105 6.97 -0.31 10.30
CA LEU A 105 5.97 -0.47 9.24
C LEU A 105 6.57 -0.26 7.83
N ALA A 106 7.45 0.73 7.65
CA ALA A 106 8.15 0.94 6.38
C ALA A 106 9.12 -0.21 6.09
N VAL A 107 9.84 -0.67 7.12
CA VAL A 107 10.80 -1.79 6.99
C VAL A 107 10.07 -3.08 6.63
N TYR A 108 8.89 -3.36 7.19
CA TYR A 108 8.09 -4.52 6.77
C TYR A 108 7.70 -4.46 5.29
N GLY A 109 7.29 -3.28 4.79
CA GLY A 109 7.01 -3.09 3.36
C GLY A 109 8.24 -3.28 2.47
N LEU A 110 9.40 -2.82 2.92
CA LEU A 110 10.68 -3.05 2.24
C LEU A 110 11.05 -4.55 2.23
N ILE A 111 10.89 -5.26 3.34
CA ILE A 111 11.16 -6.70 3.43
C ILE A 111 10.29 -7.46 2.43
N VAL A 112 8.99 -7.18 2.37
CA VAL A 112 8.08 -7.82 1.41
C VAL A 112 8.49 -7.52 -0.04
N ALA A 113 8.86 -6.27 -0.34
CA ALA A 113 9.32 -5.90 -1.68
C ALA A 113 10.62 -6.63 -2.07
N ILE A 114 11.57 -6.79 -1.13
CA ILE A 114 12.81 -7.55 -1.35
C ILE A 114 12.51 -9.03 -1.55
N LEU A 115 11.60 -9.62 -0.75
CA LEU A 115 11.20 -11.01 -0.91
C LEU A 115 10.60 -11.25 -2.30
N LEU A 116 9.74 -10.34 -2.78
CA LEU A 116 9.18 -10.41 -4.13
C LEU A 116 10.28 -10.27 -5.19
N TRP A 117 11.23 -9.35 -5.00
CA TRP A 117 12.33 -9.13 -5.94
C TRP A 117 13.28 -10.33 -6.06
N ILE A 118 13.63 -10.98 -4.95
CA ILE A 118 14.51 -12.17 -4.96
C ILE A 118 13.80 -13.37 -5.60
N ASN A 119 12.47 -13.43 -5.51
CA ASN A 119 11.69 -14.45 -6.22
C ASN A 119 11.52 -14.14 -7.71
N ILE A 120 12.06 -13.02 -8.22
CA ILE A 120 12.12 -12.77 -9.65
C ILE A 120 13.26 -13.63 -10.25
N PRO A 121 12.93 -14.55 -11.16
CA PRO A 121 13.90 -15.40 -11.83
C PRO A 121 14.78 -14.58 -12.76
N VAL A 122 16.08 -14.76 -12.59
CA VAL A 122 17.12 -14.20 -13.44
C VAL A 122 17.64 -15.29 -14.38
N PRO A 123 17.95 -14.98 -15.64
CA PRO A 123 18.55 -15.94 -16.56
C PRO A 123 19.95 -16.35 -16.05
N PRO A 124 20.43 -17.57 -16.37
CA PRO A 124 21.79 -18.00 -16.06
C PRO A 124 22.86 -17.19 -16.78
#